data_AF-A0A6J0YGJ4-F1
#
_entry.id   AF-A0A6J0YGJ4-F1
#
_cell.length_a   1.000
_cell.length_b   1.000
_cell.length_c   1.000
_cell.angle_alpha   90.00
_cell.angle_beta   90.00
_cell.angle_gamma   90.00
#
_symmetry.space_group_name_H-M   'P 1'
#
loop_
_entity.id
_entity.type
_entity.pdbx_description
1 polymer ?
#
loop_
_entity_poly.entity_id
_entity_poly.type
_entity_poly.pdbx_seq_one_letter_code
_entity_poly.pdbx_strand_id
1 'polypeptide(L)'
;MTVLQGAESIKFPQDQRGETPGPQESGDQDSAGNEKHDLQVTPQEGNSEPIVQDLAQVVEEATGVPLPFQKLIFKGKSLKEMEMPLSALGIQNGCRVMLIGKKNSPEEEAELKKLKDLEKSVEKIADQLEELNKDLAGIQQGFLAKDLQAEALCKLDRRVKAMIEQFMKILEEIDTLILPENFKDSRMKRKGLVKRIQAFLAECDTVEQNICQETERLQSTNLALAD
;
A
#
# COMPACT_ATOMS: atom_id res chain seq x y z
N MET A 1 19.48 4.19 2.80
CA MET A 1 19.17 5.41 3.56
C MET A 1 18.98 6.55 2.56
N THR A 2 17.75 6.83 2.15
CA THR A 2 17.50 7.91 1.17
C THR A 2 16.89 9.08 1.90
N VAL A 3 17.70 10.12 2.06
CA VAL A 3 17.34 11.42 2.62
C VAL A 3 16.53 12.14 1.54
N LEU A 4 15.23 12.33 1.75
CA LEU A 4 14.39 13.16 0.88
C LEU A 4 14.05 14.45 1.63
N GLN A 5 14.92 15.45 1.48
CA GLN A 5 14.64 16.84 1.79
C GLN A 5 13.89 17.43 0.57
N GLY A 6 12.58 17.56 0.69
CA GLY A 6 11.74 18.29 -0.26
C GLY A 6 11.28 19.60 0.36
N ALA A 7 11.43 20.69 -0.39
CA ALA A 7 11.19 22.05 0.06
C ALA A 7 10.12 22.72 -0.81
N GLU A 8 8.84 22.67 -0.42
CA GLU A 8 7.76 23.32 -1.17
C GLU A 8 7.77 24.85 -0.96
N SER A 9 7.19 25.66 -1.84
CA SER A 9 7.18 27.13 -1.64
C SER A 9 5.95 27.77 -2.27
N ILE A 10 4.94 27.98 -1.42
CA ILE A 10 3.67 28.69 -1.65
C ILE A 10 3.97 30.14 -2.07
N LYS A 11 3.10 30.85 -2.77
CA LYS A 11 3.20 32.30 -3.01
C LYS A 11 1.79 32.84 -2.81
N PHE A 12 1.61 33.96 -2.11
CA PHE A 12 0.27 34.58 -2.08
C PHE A 12 0.17 35.63 -3.19
N PRO A 13 -1.02 35.80 -3.79
CA PRO A 13 -1.23 36.71 -4.90
C PRO A 13 -1.11 38.18 -4.48
N GLN A 14 -0.43 38.96 -5.31
CA GLN A 14 -0.57 40.42 -5.33
C GLN A 14 -1.79 40.75 -6.18
N ASP A 15 -2.67 41.58 -5.60
CA ASP A 15 -3.85 42.15 -6.23
C ASP A 15 -3.54 42.68 -7.64
N GLN A 16 -4.16 42.09 -8.66
CA GLN A 16 -4.45 42.77 -9.91
C GLN A 16 -5.61 42.08 -10.65
N ARG A 17 -6.61 42.91 -10.94
CA ARG A 17 -7.86 42.71 -11.70
C ARG A 17 -7.81 41.67 -12.82
N GLY A 18 -8.90 40.89 -12.86
CA GLY A 18 -9.61 40.50 -14.08
C GLY A 18 -9.03 39.31 -14.83
N GLU A 19 -9.74 38.19 -14.82
CA GLU A 19 -10.21 37.46 -16.01
C GLU A 19 -10.66 36.05 -15.60
N THR A 20 -11.79 35.65 -16.18
CA THR A 20 -12.46 34.34 -16.03
C THR A 20 -11.59 33.17 -16.49
N PRO A 21 -11.79 31.94 -15.98
CA PRO A 21 -11.44 30.76 -16.75
C PRO A 21 -12.64 29.84 -17.02
N GLY A 22 -12.74 29.43 -18.27
CA GLY A 22 -13.51 28.28 -18.73
C GLY A 22 -12.82 26.95 -18.41
N PRO A 23 -13.43 25.82 -18.83
CA PRO A 23 -13.12 24.49 -18.30
C PRO A 23 -11.99 23.81 -19.10
N GLN A 24 -11.11 23.06 -18.44
CA GLN A 24 -10.35 22.01 -19.15
C GLN A 24 -9.79 20.87 -18.27
N GLU A 25 -10.17 19.68 -18.72
CA GLU A 25 -9.69 18.30 -18.63
C GLU A 25 -8.34 17.93 -17.97
N SER A 26 -8.44 16.77 -17.31
CA SER A 26 -7.52 15.63 -17.15
C SER A 26 -6.13 15.65 -17.79
N GLY A 27 -5.13 15.22 -17.01
CA GLY A 27 -3.86 14.68 -17.49
C GLY A 27 -3.06 14.00 -16.37
N ASP A 28 -2.77 12.71 -16.55
CA ASP A 28 -1.82 11.94 -15.75
C ASP A 28 -0.44 12.62 -15.64
N GLN A 29 0.10 12.76 -14.43
CA GLN A 29 1.56 12.83 -14.25
C GLN A 29 2.00 12.46 -12.83
N ASP A 30 2.77 11.37 -12.73
CA ASP A 30 3.77 11.21 -11.69
C ASP A 30 4.81 12.32 -11.86
N SER A 31 4.65 13.41 -11.11
CA SER A 31 5.63 14.48 -11.03
C SER A 31 5.96 14.73 -9.57
N ALA A 32 7.25 14.60 -9.24
CA ALA A 32 7.84 15.12 -8.02
C ALA A 32 7.51 16.63 -7.93
N GLY A 33 6.45 16.96 -7.20
CA GLY A 33 5.80 18.25 -7.22
C GLY A 33 6.67 19.32 -6.58
N ASN A 34 7.29 20.15 -7.40
CA ASN A 34 7.54 21.54 -7.02
C ASN A 34 6.27 22.34 -7.36
N GLU A 35 5.12 21.85 -6.87
CA GLU A 35 3.79 22.34 -7.18
C GLU A 35 3.57 23.62 -6.37
N LYS A 36 3.31 24.73 -7.06
CA LYS A 36 3.05 26.02 -6.42
C LYS A 36 1.55 26.23 -6.47
N HIS A 37 0.92 26.17 -5.30
CA HIS A 37 -0.47 26.56 -5.16
C HIS A 37 -0.53 28.01 -4.65
N ASP A 38 -1.27 28.85 -5.37
CA ASP A 38 -1.67 30.16 -4.88
C ASP A 38 -2.86 29.96 -3.94
N LEU A 39 -2.63 30.11 -2.64
CA LEU A 39 -3.64 29.91 -1.62
C LEU A 39 -4.17 31.24 -1.13
N GLN A 40 -5.50 31.38 -1.10
CA GLN A 40 -6.18 32.53 -0.52
C GLN A 40 -6.70 32.13 0.87
N VAL A 41 -6.07 32.66 1.91
CA VAL A 41 -6.55 32.47 3.29
C VAL A 41 -7.46 33.63 3.63
N THR A 42 -8.77 33.39 3.59
CA THR A 42 -9.78 34.34 4.09
C THR A 42 -10.09 34.03 5.55
N PRO A 43 -10.03 35.01 6.47
CA PRO A 43 -10.43 34.79 7.86
C PRO A 43 -11.92 34.44 7.93
N GLN A 44 -12.26 33.47 8.77
CA GLN A 44 -13.62 32.90 8.86
C GLN A 44 -14.68 33.92 9.32
N GLU A 45 -14.27 34.99 10.00
CA GLU A 45 -15.14 36.09 10.43
C GLU A 45 -14.46 37.42 10.09
N GLY A 46 -15.20 38.31 9.42
CA GLY A 46 -14.71 39.48 8.68
C GLY A 46 -14.03 40.61 9.47
N ASN A 47 -13.27 40.31 10.54
CA ASN A 47 -12.31 41.23 11.15
C ASN A 47 -11.21 40.57 12.02
N SER A 48 -11.05 39.25 12.02
CA SER A 48 -10.01 38.57 12.82
C SER A 48 -8.76 38.27 11.99
N GLU A 49 -7.58 38.40 12.59
CA GLU A 49 -6.32 38.06 11.91
C GLU A 49 -6.33 36.56 11.54
N PRO A 50 -5.95 36.18 10.31
CA PRO A 50 -5.93 34.78 9.90
C PRO A 50 -4.93 33.99 10.76
N ILE A 51 -5.36 32.84 11.27
CA ILE A 51 -4.54 31.97 12.12
C ILE A 51 -3.93 30.82 11.32
N VAL A 52 -2.96 30.12 11.92
CA VAL A 52 -2.33 28.93 11.30
C VAL A 52 -3.38 27.87 10.95
N GLN A 53 -4.45 27.74 11.74
CA GLN A 53 -5.55 26.81 11.44
C GLN A 53 -6.27 27.16 10.14
N ASP A 54 -6.60 28.44 9.87
CA ASP A 54 -7.25 28.86 8.62
C ASP A 54 -6.35 28.54 7.42
N LEU A 55 -5.05 28.84 7.53
CA LEU A 55 -4.08 28.49 6.49
C LEU A 55 -4.00 26.98 6.30
N ALA A 56 -4.01 26.21 7.37
CA ALA A 56 -3.93 24.76 7.29
C ALA A 56 -5.18 24.16 6.65
N GLN A 57 -6.37 24.69 6.94
CA GLN A 57 -7.63 24.24 6.34
C GLN A 57 -7.68 24.57 4.84
N VAL A 58 -7.26 25.78 4.44
CA VAL A 58 -7.18 26.15 3.02
C VAL A 58 -6.13 25.31 2.28
N VAL A 59 -5.02 24.99 2.93
CA VAL A 59 -4.03 24.08 2.37
C VAL A 59 -4.59 22.65 2.25
N GLU A 60 -5.34 22.17 3.24
CA GLU A 60 -6.02 20.86 3.17
C GLU A 60 -6.99 20.82 1.99
N GLU A 61 -7.83 21.85 1.80
CA GLU A 61 -8.75 21.94 0.67
C GLU A 61 -8.02 22.02 -0.68
N ALA A 62 -6.92 22.77 -0.76
CA ALA A 62 -6.21 22.98 -2.02
C ALA A 62 -5.22 21.87 -2.38
N THR A 63 -4.60 21.22 -1.38
CA THR A 63 -3.56 20.21 -1.59
C THR A 63 -4.01 18.79 -1.28
N GLY A 64 -5.10 18.63 -0.51
CA GLY A 64 -5.61 17.34 -0.03
C GLY A 64 -4.78 16.74 1.11
N VAL A 65 -3.89 17.51 1.75
CA VAL A 65 -3.10 17.06 2.90
C VAL A 65 -3.86 17.35 4.20
N PRO A 66 -4.20 16.33 5.01
CA PRO A 66 -4.92 16.56 6.25
C PRO A 66 -4.12 17.34 7.30
N LEU A 67 -4.80 18.21 8.06
CA LEU A 67 -4.24 19.05 9.14
C LEU A 67 -3.19 18.36 10.05
N PRO A 68 -3.41 17.14 10.58
CA PRO A 68 -2.44 16.48 11.46
C PRO A 68 -1.15 16.04 10.75
N PHE A 69 -1.18 15.84 9.44
CA PHE A 69 -0.04 15.40 8.63
C PHE A 69 0.60 16.54 7.83
N GLN A 70 0.02 17.73 7.92
CA GLN A 70 0.54 18.95 7.35
C GLN A 70 1.59 19.57 8.28
N LYS A 71 2.82 19.67 7.81
CA LYS A 71 3.90 20.43 8.46
C LYS A 71 4.21 21.68 7.65
N LEU A 72 3.62 22.79 8.05
CA LEU A 72 3.94 24.09 7.49
C LEU A 72 5.30 24.58 8.00
N ILE A 73 6.15 25.07 7.12
CA ILE A 73 7.46 25.63 7.45
C ILE A 73 7.56 27.01 6.80
N PHE A 74 7.80 28.02 7.61
CA PHE A 74 7.99 29.39 7.15
C PHE A 74 9.31 29.95 7.67
N LYS A 75 10.18 30.40 6.76
CA LYS A 75 11.52 30.94 7.09
C LYS A 75 12.33 30.04 8.05
N GLY A 76 12.24 28.72 7.86
CA GLY A 76 12.94 27.72 8.69
C GLY A 76 12.26 27.39 10.02
N LYS A 77 11.11 28.01 10.35
CA LYS A 77 10.31 27.69 11.54
C LYS A 77 9.12 26.81 11.15
N SER A 78 8.95 25.66 11.81
CA SER A 78 7.75 24.83 11.64
C SER A 78 6.58 25.43 12.40
N LEU A 79 5.49 25.74 11.72
CA LEU A 79 4.26 26.26 12.30
C LEU A 79 3.47 25.07 12.84
N LYS A 80 3.52 24.86 14.15
CA LYS A 80 2.78 23.79 14.85
C LYS A 80 1.66 24.32 15.74
N GLU A 81 1.59 25.63 15.92
CA GLU A 81 0.64 26.30 16.82
C GLU A 81 -0.57 26.77 16.01
N MET A 82 -1.64 25.96 16.01
CA MET A 82 -2.86 26.19 15.22
C MET A 82 -3.61 27.46 15.66
N GLU A 83 -3.45 27.89 16.91
CA GLU A 83 -4.09 29.08 17.49
C GLU A 83 -3.29 30.38 17.33
N MET A 84 -2.07 30.31 16.75
CA MET A 84 -1.22 31.48 16.59
C MET A 84 -1.57 32.24 15.30
N PRO A 85 -1.67 33.59 15.32
CA PRO A 85 -1.95 34.36 14.13
C PRO A 85 -0.77 34.36 13.16
N LEU A 86 -1.07 34.30 11.87
CA LEU A 86 -0.07 34.31 10.80
C LEU A 86 0.81 35.58 10.86
N SER A 87 0.23 36.70 11.29
CA SER A 87 0.90 37.98 11.54
C SER A 87 2.06 37.85 12.54
N ALA A 88 1.86 37.15 13.66
CA ALA A 88 2.85 36.93 14.71
C ALA A 88 4.00 36.01 14.25
N LEU A 89 3.72 35.16 13.27
CA LEU A 89 4.71 34.31 12.61
C LEU A 89 5.44 35.04 11.47
N GLY A 90 5.05 36.27 11.17
CA GLY A 90 5.60 37.10 10.10
C GLY A 90 5.16 36.66 8.70
N ILE A 91 4.05 35.93 8.61
CA ILE A 91 3.43 35.48 7.37
C ILE A 91 2.47 36.58 6.93
N GLN A 92 2.75 37.14 5.75
CA GLN A 92 2.00 38.23 5.15
C GLN A 92 1.66 37.88 3.71
N ASN A 93 0.75 38.65 3.11
CA ASN A 93 0.43 38.49 1.70
C ASN A 93 1.69 38.65 0.83
N GLY A 94 2.01 37.63 0.06
CA GLY A 94 3.17 37.50 -0.84
C GLY A 94 4.26 36.57 -0.31
N CYS A 95 4.12 36.11 0.94
CA CYS A 95 5.04 35.18 1.58
C CYS A 95 5.05 33.78 0.94
N ARG A 96 6.16 33.07 1.13
CA ARG A 96 6.29 31.69 0.67
C ARG A 96 6.36 30.75 1.87
N VAL A 97 5.32 29.94 2.03
CA VAL A 97 5.25 28.91 3.06
C VAL A 97 5.56 27.58 2.40
N MET A 98 6.30 26.72 3.08
CA MET A 98 6.59 25.39 2.61
C MET A 98 5.63 24.45 3.30
N LEU A 99 4.83 23.72 2.53
CA LEU A 99 4.15 22.56 3.05
C LEU A 99 5.15 21.40 3.06
N ILE A 100 5.12 20.59 4.10
CA ILE A 100 5.67 19.25 4.08
C ILE A 100 4.58 18.39 4.69
N GLY A 101 3.84 17.68 3.86
CA GLY A 101 2.81 16.81 4.37
C GLY A 101 2.57 15.63 3.47
N LYS A 102 2.09 14.56 4.07
CA LYS A 102 1.69 13.38 3.33
C LYS A 102 0.20 13.47 3.08
N LYS A 103 -0.21 13.32 1.82
CA LYS A 103 -1.63 13.22 1.43
C LYS A 103 -2.29 11.92 1.91
N ASN A 104 -1.59 11.09 2.69
CA ASN A 104 -2.14 9.86 3.23
C ASN A 104 -3.27 10.19 4.22
N SER A 105 -4.50 9.89 3.83
CA SER A 105 -5.67 10.04 4.69
C SER A 105 -5.65 8.96 5.78
N PRO A 106 -6.30 9.18 6.94
CA PRO A 106 -6.45 8.13 7.95
C PRO A 106 -7.18 6.89 7.39
N GLU A 107 -8.05 7.04 6.37
CA GLU A 107 -8.62 5.89 5.67
C GLU A 107 -7.56 5.14 4.86
N GLU A 108 -6.68 5.84 4.13
CA GLU A 108 -5.59 5.19 3.40
C GLU A 108 -4.65 4.44 4.36
N GLU A 109 -4.34 5.01 5.51
CA GLU A 109 -3.50 4.35 6.52
C GLU A 109 -4.17 3.08 7.08
N ALA A 110 -5.49 3.11 7.30
CA ALA A 110 -6.26 1.94 7.72
C ALA A 110 -6.25 0.83 6.64
N GLU A 111 -6.43 1.19 5.37
CA GLU A 111 -6.36 0.25 4.23
C GLU A 111 -4.94 -0.31 4.04
N LEU A 112 -3.92 0.55 4.13
CA LEU A 112 -2.51 0.13 4.12
C LEU A 112 -2.18 -0.83 5.26
N LYS A 113 -2.76 -0.61 6.44
CA LYS A 113 -2.59 -1.51 7.59
C LYS A 113 -3.20 -2.88 7.30
N LYS A 114 -4.42 -2.95 6.76
CA LYS A 114 -5.04 -4.21 6.31
C LYS A 114 -4.19 -4.93 5.29
N LEU A 115 -3.72 -4.23 4.25
CA LEU A 115 -2.82 -4.78 3.22
C LEU A 115 -1.52 -5.32 3.82
N LYS A 116 -0.94 -4.64 4.82
CA LYS A 116 0.26 -5.12 5.54
C LYS A 116 -0.02 -6.37 6.37
N ASP A 117 -1.18 -6.46 7.01
CA ASP A 117 -1.54 -7.65 7.79
C ASP A 117 -1.83 -8.85 6.88
N LEU A 118 -2.46 -8.63 5.72
CA LEU A 118 -2.61 -9.65 4.67
C LEU A 118 -1.25 -10.11 4.13
N GLU A 119 -0.31 -9.17 3.89
CA GLU A 119 1.04 -9.49 3.44
C GLU A 119 1.78 -10.41 4.44
N LYS A 120 1.64 -10.18 5.75
CA LYS A 120 2.20 -11.08 6.77
C LYS A 120 1.53 -12.46 6.76
N SER A 121 0.22 -12.53 6.51
CA SER A 121 -0.48 -13.80 6.39
C SER A 121 0.01 -14.60 5.18
N VAL A 122 0.22 -13.93 4.04
CA VAL A 122 0.82 -14.54 2.84
C VAL A 122 2.22 -15.07 3.12
N GLU A 123 3.06 -14.30 3.84
CA GLU A 123 4.41 -14.71 4.21
C GLU A 123 4.41 -15.97 5.09
N LYS A 124 3.50 -16.05 6.08
CA LYS A 124 3.33 -17.26 6.89
C LYS A 124 2.91 -18.49 6.09
N ILE A 125 2.02 -18.32 5.11
CA ILE A 125 1.60 -19.44 4.25
C ILE A 125 2.74 -19.85 3.32
N ALA A 126 3.54 -18.90 2.85
CA ALA A 126 4.74 -19.17 2.07
C ALA A 126 5.79 -19.95 2.88
N ASP A 127 6.00 -19.62 4.16
CA ASP A 127 6.88 -20.38 5.05
C ASP A 127 6.40 -21.83 5.21
N GLN A 128 5.07 -22.02 5.34
CA GLN A 128 4.46 -23.36 5.38
C GLN A 128 4.65 -24.13 4.06
N LEU A 129 4.56 -23.45 2.91
CA LEU A 129 4.83 -24.05 1.61
C LEU A 129 6.30 -24.48 1.49
N GLU A 130 7.24 -23.69 1.99
CA GLU A 130 8.67 -24.05 2.01
C GLU A 130 8.93 -25.28 2.88
N GLU A 131 8.31 -25.37 4.07
CA GLU A 131 8.38 -26.58 4.91
C GLU A 131 7.81 -27.81 4.20
N LEU A 132 6.69 -27.67 3.50
CA LEU A 132 6.10 -28.77 2.74
C LEU A 132 6.95 -29.21 1.56
N ASN A 133 7.64 -28.28 0.89
CA ASN A 133 8.61 -28.60 -0.14
C ASN A 133 9.80 -29.39 0.43
N LYS A 134 10.28 -29.07 1.63
CA LYS A 134 11.34 -29.83 2.32
C LYS A 134 10.87 -31.23 2.69
N ASP A 135 9.65 -31.36 3.23
CA ASP A 135 9.03 -32.65 3.55
C ASP A 135 8.89 -33.51 2.27
N LEU A 136 8.41 -32.92 1.19
CA LEU A 136 8.27 -33.58 -0.12
C LEU A 136 9.61 -34.08 -0.66
N ALA A 137 10.64 -33.23 -0.63
CA ALA A 137 11.99 -33.62 -1.05
C ALA A 137 12.55 -34.76 -0.18
N GLY A 138 12.29 -34.73 1.13
CA GLY A 138 12.69 -35.81 2.06
C GLY A 138 12.01 -37.15 1.76
N ILE A 139 10.74 -37.13 1.37
CA ILE A 139 10.00 -38.33 0.97
C ILE A 139 10.51 -38.85 -0.38
N GLN A 140 10.76 -37.97 -1.35
CA GLN A 140 11.31 -38.32 -2.67
C GLN A 140 12.71 -38.93 -2.59
N GLN A 141 13.52 -38.56 -1.60
CA GLN A 141 14.85 -39.15 -1.38
C GLN A 141 14.81 -40.64 -0.95
N GLY A 142 13.62 -41.22 -0.71
CA GLY A 142 13.45 -42.67 -0.69
C GLY A 142 13.81 -43.36 0.63
N PHE A 143 13.92 -42.62 1.74
CA PHE A 143 14.23 -43.19 3.05
C PHE A 143 13.06 -43.95 3.71
N LEU A 144 11.84 -43.73 3.22
CA LEU A 144 10.60 -44.33 3.75
C LEU A 144 10.15 -45.52 2.90
N ALA A 145 9.47 -46.49 3.52
CA ALA A 145 8.84 -47.59 2.80
C ALA A 145 7.72 -47.07 1.87
N LYS A 146 7.47 -47.73 0.74
CA LYS A 146 6.52 -47.28 -0.30
C LYS A 146 5.11 -46.97 0.23
N ASP A 147 4.62 -47.75 1.18
CA ASP A 147 3.29 -47.54 1.80
C ASP A 147 3.26 -46.26 2.64
N LEU A 148 4.34 -46.00 3.39
CA LEU A 148 4.49 -44.76 4.16
C LEU A 148 4.74 -43.54 3.26
N GLN A 149 5.41 -43.69 2.12
CA GLN A 149 5.58 -42.62 1.14
C GLN A 149 4.23 -42.20 0.56
N ALA A 150 3.39 -43.16 0.17
CA ALA A 150 2.06 -42.87 -0.36
C ALA A 150 1.16 -42.16 0.68
N GLU A 151 1.21 -42.58 1.95
CA GLU A 151 0.48 -41.90 3.02
C GLU A 151 1.00 -40.48 3.28
N ALA A 152 2.32 -40.28 3.24
CA ALA A 152 2.93 -38.97 3.44
C ALA A 152 2.64 -38.01 2.28
N LEU A 153 2.70 -38.49 1.03
CA LEU A 153 2.29 -37.74 -0.17
C LEU A 153 0.82 -37.33 -0.10
N CYS A 154 -0.07 -38.23 0.33
CA CYS A 154 -1.49 -37.92 0.52
C CYS A 154 -1.72 -36.85 1.61
N LYS A 155 -0.92 -36.85 2.69
CA LYS A 155 -0.96 -35.78 3.71
C LYS A 155 -0.46 -34.45 3.16
N LEU A 156 0.60 -34.46 2.35
CA LEU A 156 1.13 -33.27 1.67
C LEU A 156 0.11 -32.68 0.70
N ASP A 157 -0.54 -33.51 -0.13
CA ASP A 157 -1.59 -33.09 -1.07
C ASP A 157 -2.71 -32.31 -0.37
N ARG A 158 -3.22 -32.86 0.74
CA ARG A 158 -4.25 -32.19 1.54
C ARG A 158 -3.79 -30.85 2.11
N ARG A 159 -2.52 -30.76 2.54
CA ARG A 159 -1.95 -29.51 3.06
C ARG A 159 -1.78 -28.47 1.96
N VAL A 160 -1.31 -28.87 0.77
CA VAL A 160 -1.20 -27.98 -0.40
C VAL A 160 -2.55 -27.41 -0.79
N LYS A 161 -3.58 -28.26 -0.89
CA LYS A 161 -4.96 -27.82 -1.14
C LYS A 161 -5.47 -26.83 -0.09
N ALA A 162 -5.20 -27.09 1.19
CA ALA A 162 -5.56 -26.16 2.25
C ALA A 162 -4.83 -24.81 2.14
N MET A 163 -3.57 -24.79 1.69
CA MET A 163 -2.84 -23.53 1.44
C MET A 163 -3.39 -22.78 0.22
N ILE A 164 -3.76 -23.48 -0.86
CA ILE A 164 -4.42 -22.88 -2.02
C ILE A 164 -5.71 -22.17 -1.59
N GLU A 165 -6.54 -22.83 -0.77
CA GLU A 165 -7.74 -22.22 -0.21
C GLU A 165 -7.43 -20.98 0.65
N GLN A 166 -6.37 -21.03 1.47
CA GLN A 166 -5.93 -19.89 2.28
C GLN A 166 -5.50 -18.70 1.40
N PHE A 167 -4.73 -18.94 0.33
CA PHE A 167 -4.32 -17.92 -0.62
C PHE A 167 -5.51 -17.32 -1.37
N MET A 168 -6.46 -18.15 -1.80
CA MET A 168 -7.70 -17.70 -2.44
C MET A 168 -8.53 -16.82 -1.51
N LYS A 169 -8.66 -17.20 -0.24
CA LYS A 169 -9.38 -16.39 0.76
C LYS A 169 -8.72 -15.02 0.98
N ILE A 170 -7.39 -14.96 0.99
CA ILE A 170 -6.66 -13.69 1.08
C ILE A 170 -6.89 -12.85 -0.19
N LEU A 171 -6.89 -13.46 -1.38
CA LEU A 171 -7.20 -12.74 -2.62
C LEU A 171 -8.60 -12.15 -2.61
N GLU A 172 -9.61 -12.92 -2.17
CA GLU A 172 -10.97 -12.42 -2.01
C GLU A 172 -11.02 -11.24 -1.04
N GLU A 173 -10.34 -11.34 0.12
CA GLU A 173 -10.27 -10.25 1.08
C GLU A 173 -9.61 -9.00 0.48
N ILE A 174 -8.55 -9.17 -0.32
CA ILE A 174 -7.91 -8.07 -1.05
C ILE A 174 -8.86 -7.43 -2.07
N ASP A 175 -9.64 -8.23 -2.80
CA ASP A 175 -10.56 -7.74 -3.82
C ASP A 175 -11.78 -7.02 -3.22
N THR A 176 -12.17 -7.33 -1.99
CA THR A 176 -13.18 -6.56 -1.27
C THR A 176 -12.73 -5.13 -0.91
N LEU A 177 -11.41 -4.85 -0.94
CA LEU A 177 -10.88 -3.52 -0.65
C LEU A 177 -11.12 -2.58 -1.84
N ILE A 178 -12.12 -1.73 -1.72
CA ILE A 178 -12.41 -0.66 -2.67
C ILE A 178 -11.42 0.49 -2.41
N LEU A 179 -10.38 0.56 -3.24
CA LEU A 179 -9.37 1.60 -3.16
C LEU A 179 -9.68 2.74 -4.16
N PRO A 180 -10.05 3.95 -3.69
CA PRO A 180 -10.25 5.10 -4.55
C PRO A 180 -8.97 5.51 -5.29
N GLU A 181 -9.11 6.35 -6.31
CA GLU A 181 -8.04 6.65 -7.29
C GLU A 181 -6.88 7.47 -6.72
N ASN A 182 -7.16 8.21 -5.64
CA ASN A 182 -6.21 8.94 -4.82
C ASN A 182 -5.24 8.04 -4.04
N PHE A 183 -5.57 6.76 -3.78
CA PHE A 183 -4.74 5.85 -2.96
C PHE A 183 -3.70 5.10 -3.81
N LYS A 184 -2.77 5.86 -4.41
CA LYS A 184 -1.74 5.31 -5.32
C LYS A 184 -0.87 4.23 -4.65
N ASP A 185 -0.43 4.46 -3.41
CA ASP A 185 0.41 3.52 -2.67
C ASP A 185 -0.34 2.23 -2.33
N SER A 186 -1.57 2.36 -1.85
CA SER A 186 -2.44 1.21 -1.55
C SER A 186 -2.73 0.38 -2.81
N ARG A 187 -3.01 1.03 -3.95
CA ARG A 187 -3.24 0.34 -5.23
C ARG A 187 -1.99 -0.40 -5.72
N MET A 188 -0.82 0.24 -5.65
CA MET A 188 0.43 -0.39 -6.03
C MET A 188 0.73 -1.59 -5.13
N LYS A 189 0.53 -1.44 -3.82
CA LYS A 189 0.73 -2.50 -2.83
C LYS A 189 -0.25 -3.66 -3.01
N ARG A 190 -1.53 -3.37 -3.25
CA ARG A 190 -2.55 -4.35 -3.64
C ARG A 190 -2.10 -5.16 -4.86
N LYS A 191 -1.70 -4.48 -5.94
CA LYS A 191 -1.25 -5.12 -7.18
C LYS A 191 0.00 -6.00 -6.95
N GLY A 192 0.93 -5.54 -6.13
CA GLY A 192 2.11 -6.31 -5.75
C GLY A 192 1.76 -7.57 -4.96
N LEU A 193 0.85 -7.45 -3.99
CA LEU A 193 0.39 -8.56 -3.17
C LEU A 193 -0.36 -9.62 -3.99
N VAL A 194 -1.28 -9.19 -4.87
CA VAL A 194 -2.00 -10.10 -5.79
C VAL A 194 -1.02 -10.87 -6.67
N LYS A 195 -0.06 -10.19 -7.28
CA LYS A 195 0.97 -10.86 -8.11
C LYS A 195 1.79 -11.87 -7.30
N ARG A 196 2.13 -11.54 -6.06
CA ARG A 196 2.89 -12.44 -5.18
C ARG A 196 2.06 -13.67 -4.80
N ILE A 197 0.79 -13.50 -4.45
CA ILE A 197 -0.11 -14.63 -4.14
C ILE A 197 -0.30 -15.52 -5.36
N GLN A 198 -0.49 -14.94 -6.55
CA GLN A 198 -0.60 -15.71 -7.79
C GLN A 198 0.67 -16.53 -8.09
N ALA A 199 1.85 -15.99 -7.79
CA ALA A 199 3.10 -16.73 -7.91
C ALA A 199 3.16 -17.93 -6.93
N PHE A 200 2.75 -17.73 -5.68
CA PHE A 200 2.67 -18.82 -4.70
C PHE A 200 1.61 -19.86 -5.04
N LEU A 201 0.46 -19.46 -5.60
CA LEU A 201 -0.56 -20.38 -6.10
C LEU A 201 0.00 -21.27 -7.22
N ALA A 202 0.71 -20.69 -8.19
CA ALA A 202 1.35 -21.47 -9.25
C ALA A 202 2.42 -22.43 -8.71
N GLU A 203 3.14 -22.04 -7.65
CA GLU A 203 4.07 -22.93 -6.96
C GLU A 203 3.33 -24.07 -6.25
N CYS A 204 2.24 -23.78 -5.53
CA CYS A 204 1.37 -24.80 -4.92
C CYS A 204 0.84 -25.79 -5.98
N ASP A 205 0.36 -25.31 -7.13
CA ASP A 205 -0.14 -26.17 -8.22
C ASP A 205 0.97 -27.09 -8.76
N THR A 206 2.19 -26.57 -8.86
CA THR A 206 3.37 -27.36 -9.29
C THR A 206 3.71 -28.44 -8.27
N VAL A 207 3.66 -28.10 -6.97
CA VAL A 207 3.88 -29.05 -5.87
C VAL A 207 2.79 -30.12 -5.86
N GLU A 208 1.52 -29.73 -6.01
CA GLU A 208 0.39 -30.66 -6.12
C GLU A 208 0.54 -31.63 -7.29
N GLN A 209 0.92 -31.12 -8.47
CA GLN A 209 1.20 -31.96 -9.64
C GLN A 209 2.32 -32.98 -9.38
N ASN A 210 3.41 -32.55 -8.75
CA ASN A 210 4.52 -33.45 -8.41
C ASN A 210 4.08 -34.54 -7.42
N ILE A 211 3.26 -34.19 -6.43
CA ILE A 211 2.69 -35.16 -5.48
C ILE A 211 1.80 -36.18 -6.19
N CYS A 212 0.91 -35.72 -7.06
CA CYS A 212 0.04 -36.59 -7.84
C CYS A 212 0.85 -37.56 -8.71
N GLN A 213 1.84 -37.07 -9.45
CA GLN A 213 2.70 -37.90 -10.30
C GLN A 213 3.49 -38.94 -9.52
N GLU A 214 4.10 -38.58 -8.39
CA GLU A 214 4.84 -39.53 -7.56
C GLU A 214 3.91 -40.58 -6.92
N THR A 215 2.69 -40.19 -6.55
CA THR A 215 1.68 -41.12 -6.02
C THR A 215 1.27 -42.14 -7.08
N GLU A 216 0.99 -41.70 -8.31
CA GLU A 216 0.66 -42.57 -9.43
C GLU A 216 1.82 -43.52 -9.79
N ARG A 217 3.07 -43.02 -9.74
CA ARG A 217 4.27 -43.83 -9.97
C ARG A 217 4.41 -44.94 -8.93
N LEU A 218 4.20 -44.64 -7.65
CA LEU A 218 4.26 -45.63 -6.56
C LEU A 218 3.17 -46.69 -6.71
N GLN A 219 1.94 -46.29 -7.05
CA GLN A 219 0.83 -47.22 -7.30
C GLN A 219 1.08 -48.14 -8.50
N SER A 220 1.56 -47.59 -9.62
CA SER A 220 1.88 -48.35 -10.84
C SER A 220 2.96 -49.41 -10.59
N THR A 221 3.96 -49.08 -9.75
CA THR A 221 5.05 -50.01 -9.43
C THR A 221 4.59 -51.16 -8.53
N ASN A 222 3.62 -50.91 -7.63
CA ASN A 222 3.05 -51.96 -6.78
C ASN A 222 2.16 -52.92 -7.58
N LEU A 223 1.40 -52.41 -8.56
CA LEU A 223 0.56 -53.24 -9.42
C LEU A 223 1.42 -54.19 -10.30
N ALA A 224 2.54 -53.70 -10.84
CA ALA A 224 3.45 -54.49 -11.66
C ALA A 224 4.27 -55.56 -10.91
N LEU A 225 4.30 -55.52 -9.57
CA LEU A 225 4.98 -56.51 -8.72
C LEU A 225 4.01 -57.57 -8.16
N ALA A 226 2.71 -57.41 -8.41
CA ALA A 226 1.66 -58.30 -7.92
C ALA A 226 1.18 -59.33 -8.97
N ASP A 227 1.67 -59.23 -10.21
CA ASP A 227 1.54 -60.22 -11.30
C ASP A 227 2.83 -61.06 -11.43
#